data_AF-A0A9P0QAN5-F1
#
_entry.id   AF-A0A9P0QAN5-F1
#
_cell.length_a   1.000
_cell.length_b   1.000
_cell.length_c   1.000
_cell.angle_alpha   90.00
_cell.angle_beta   90.00
_cell.angle_gamma   90.00
#
_symmetry.space_group_name_H-M   'P 1'
#
loop_
_entity.id
_entity.type
_entity.pdbx_description
1 polymer ?
#
loop_
_entity_poly.entity_id
_entity_poly.type
_entity_poly.pdbx_seq_one_letter_code
_entity_poly.pdbx_strand_id
1 'polypeptide(L)'
;MLNKSTQSQINWTVDNLHGIPWDLSPSEESYLHYEQLTSFIKEHVQDQPIFVKGRPKKQWLERFITNPITDLHELGCPNLGKLKEMFQYKHCYKHVYNNMRCALENVHLLCNWNVISNAVTLQTL
;
A
#
# COMPACT_ATOMS: atom_id res chain seq x y z
N MET A 1 19.14 2.33 20.92
CA MET A 1 19.89 1.29 20.17
C MET A 1 19.06 0.01 20.16
N LEU A 2 18.75 -0.54 19.00
CA LEU A 2 18.08 -1.84 18.88
C LEU A 2 19.04 -2.95 19.31
N ASN A 3 18.51 -4.03 19.91
CA ASN A 3 19.33 -5.19 20.26
C ASN A 3 19.75 -5.98 19.00
N LYS A 4 20.81 -6.78 19.11
CA LYS A 4 21.35 -7.57 17.98
C LYS A 4 20.33 -8.51 17.34
N SER A 5 19.39 -9.06 18.11
CA SER A 5 18.36 -9.97 17.60
C SER A 5 17.37 -9.24 16.70
N THR A 6 16.88 -8.07 17.15
CA THR A 6 16.01 -7.20 16.37
C THR A 6 16.70 -6.72 15.10
N GLN A 7 17.97 -6.35 15.18
CA GLN A 7 18.76 -5.97 14.01
C GLN A 7 18.84 -7.09 12.97
N SER A 8 19.10 -8.32 13.41
CA SER A 8 19.15 -9.49 12.51
C SER A 8 17.79 -9.80 11.88
N GLN A 9 16.69 -9.66 12.61
CA GLN A 9 15.34 -9.85 12.07
C GLN A 9 15.00 -8.78 11.03
N ILE A 10 15.37 -7.52 11.29
CA ILE A 10 15.18 -6.44 10.32
C ILE A 10 15.98 -6.73 9.06
N ASN A 11 17.27 -7.02 9.18
CA ASN A 11 18.12 -7.33 8.03
C ASN A 11 17.56 -8.52 7.22
N TRP A 12 17.16 -9.60 7.89
CA TRP A 12 16.53 -10.73 7.22
C TRP A 12 15.25 -10.31 6.48
N THR A 13 14.41 -9.48 7.08
CA THR A 13 13.17 -8.95 6.47
C THR A 13 13.49 -8.08 5.24
N VAL A 14 14.51 -7.21 5.34
CA VAL A 14 15.00 -6.41 4.21
C VAL A 14 15.42 -7.33 3.08
N ASP A 15 16.31 -8.27 3.36
CA ASP A 15 16.97 -9.08 2.33
C ASP A 15 16.01 -10.08 1.68
N ASN A 16 15.00 -10.58 2.43
CA ASN A 16 14.18 -11.70 1.99
C ASN A 16 12.72 -11.35 1.68
N LEU A 17 12.17 -10.26 2.22
CA LEU A 17 10.75 -9.94 2.04
C LEU A 17 10.53 -8.74 1.13
N HIS A 18 10.99 -7.55 1.50
CA HIS A 18 10.64 -6.35 0.75
C HIS A 18 11.79 -5.73 -0.02
N GLY A 19 13.06 -5.93 0.35
CA GLY A 19 14.19 -5.36 -0.40
C GLY A 19 14.36 -3.84 -0.24
N ILE A 20 13.76 -3.25 0.80
CA ILE A 20 13.92 -1.84 1.17
C ILE A 20 14.78 -1.80 2.42
N PRO A 21 15.97 -1.20 2.42
CA PRO A 21 16.70 -0.96 3.66
C PRO A 21 15.81 -0.15 4.60
N TRP A 22 15.53 -0.66 5.80
CA TRP A 22 15.02 0.21 6.86
C TRP A 22 16.16 1.18 7.18
N ASP A 23 15.94 2.46 6.98
CA ASP A 23 16.90 3.44 7.46
C ASP A 23 16.80 3.41 8.98
N LEU A 24 17.81 2.82 9.63
CA LEU A 24 17.84 2.58 11.07
C LEU A 24 18.42 3.76 11.85
N SER A 25 18.78 4.83 11.13
CA SER A 25 18.94 6.18 11.67
C SER A 25 17.79 7.10 11.25
N PRO A 26 16.52 6.78 11.56
CA PRO A 26 15.55 7.84 11.61
C PRO A 26 15.92 8.71 12.82
N SER A 27 15.95 10.03 12.66
CA SER A 27 15.63 10.87 13.83
C SER A 27 14.30 10.37 14.40
N GLU A 28 14.07 10.44 15.72
CA GLU A 28 12.80 9.97 16.31
C GLU A 28 11.56 10.52 15.59
N GLU A 29 11.70 11.67 14.92
CA GLU A 29 10.69 12.33 14.10
C GLU A 29 10.27 11.60 12.81
N SER A 30 11.06 10.65 12.31
CA SER A 30 10.78 9.94 11.03
C SER A 30 10.32 8.50 11.20
N TYR A 31 10.18 8.03 12.44
CA TYR A 31 9.69 6.69 12.75
C TYR A 31 8.22 6.72 13.16
N LEU A 32 7.37 5.99 12.41
CA LEU A 32 5.97 5.80 12.78
C LEU A 32 5.83 4.55 13.65
N HIS A 33 5.55 4.74 14.94
CA HIS A 33 5.27 3.61 15.83
C HIS A 33 3.96 2.93 15.44
N TYR A 34 3.88 1.61 15.64
CA TYR A 34 2.69 0.85 15.27
C TYR A 34 1.44 1.31 16.03
N GLU A 35 1.62 1.71 17.29
CA GLU A 35 0.59 2.28 18.15
C GLU A 35 0.03 3.60 17.57
N GLN A 36 0.84 4.34 16.82
CA GLN A 36 0.46 5.60 16.17
C GLN A 36 -0.20 5.38 14.80
N LEU A 37 -0.15 4.17 14.23
CA LEU A 37 -0.61 3.89 12.87
C LEU A 37 -2.07 4.32 12.63
N THR A 38 -2.96 4.08 13.59
CA THR A 38 -4.38 4.43 13.44
C THR A 38 -4.59 5.95 13.41
N SER A 39 -3.95 6.70 14.31
CA SER A 39 -3.99 8.17 14.31
C SER A 39 -3.35 8.74 13.06
N PHE A 40 -2.20 8.21 12.65
CA PHE A 40 -1.51 8.61 11.43
C PHE A 40 -2.41 8.45 10.20
N ILE A 41 -3.04 7.29 10.03
CA ILE A 41 -3.93 7.08 8.88
C ILE A 41 -5.11 8.06 8.96
N LYS A 42 -5.75 8.21 10.12
CA LYS A 42 -6.88 9.15 10.29
C LYS A 42 -6.52 10.56 9.86
N GLU A 43 -5.37 11.07 10.28
CA GLU A 43 -4.89 12.42 9.96
C GLU A 43 -4.61 12.60 8.46
N HIS A 44 -4.09 11.57 7.79
CA HIS A 44 -3.69 11.66 6.37
C HIS A 44 -4.84 11.44 5.38
N VAL A 45 -5.95 10.83 5.80
CA VAL A 45 -7.07 10.47 4.91
C VAL A 45 -8.31 11.34 5.12
N GLN A 46 -8.26 12.36 5.98
CA GLN A 46 -9.44 13.12 6.39
C GLN A 46 -10.31 13.58 5.20
N ASP A 47 -11.61 13.28 5.31
CA ASP A 47 -12.68 13.66 4.37
C ASP A 47 -12.55 13.17 2.91
N GLN A 48 -11.57 12.32 2.60
CA GLN A 48 -11.41 11.72 1.27
C GLN A 48 -12.00 10.29 1.20
N PRO A 49 -12.62 9.90 0.07
CA PRO A 49 -12.96 8.50 -0.17
C PRO A 49 -11.72 7.60 -0.15
N ILE A 50 -11.83 6.45 0.52
CA ILE A 50 -10.72 5.51 0.64
C ILE A 50 -11.00 4.29 -0.23
N PHE A 51 -10.06 3.98 -1.11
CA PHE A 51 -10.09 2.78 -1.94
C PHE A 51 -9.13 1.74 -1.41
N VAL A 52 -9.61 0.52 -1.23
CA VAL A 52 -8.81 -0.61 -0.75
C VAL A 52 -8.95 -1.82 -1.64
N LYS A 53 -8.02 -2.77 -1.55
CA LYS A 53 -8.11 -4.03 -2.27
C LYS A 53 -8.25 -5.21 -1.30
N GLY A 54 -9.47 -5.69 -1.14
CA GLY A 54 -9.83 -6.88 -0.36
C GLY A 54 -10.54 -6.56 0.95
N ARG A 55 -11.63 -7.30 1.18
CA ARG A 55 -12.54 -7.22 2.34
C ARG A 55 -11.87 -7.13 3.71
N PRO A 56 -10.83 -7.92 4.05
CA PRO A 56 -10.20 -7.82 5.38
C PRO A 56 -9.61 -6.44 5.67
N LYS A 57 -9.07 -5.76 4.66
CA LYS A 57 -8.49 -4.41 4.81
C LYS A 57 -9.59 -3.36 5.00
N LYS A 58 -10.68 -3.47 4.25
CA LYS A 58 -11.89 -2.64 4.44
C LYS A 58 -12.40 -2.76 5.88
N GLN A 59 -12.65 -3.99 6.33
CA GLN A 59 -13.14 -4.28 7.69
C GLN A 59 -12.18 -3.84 8.79
N TRP A 60 -10.88 -3.82 8.55
CA TRP A 60 -9.91 -3.34 9.54
C TRP A 60 -9.95 -1.81 9.66
N LEU A 61 -9.97 -1.08 8.54
CA LEU A 61 -10.04 0.39 8.53
C LEU A 61 -11.37 0.92 9.06
N GLU A 62 -12.48 0.25 8.74
CA GLU A 62 -13.83 0.58 9.22
C GLU A 62 -13.94 0.60 10.76
N ARG A 63 -13.00 -0.03 11.49
CA ARG A 63 -12.99 -0.02 12.97
C ARG A 63 -12.61 1.34 13.55
N PHE A 64 -11.93 2.20 12.80
CA PHE A 64 -11.39 3.45 13.33
C PHE A 64 -11.52 4.65 12.40
N ILE A 65 -11.87 4.47 11.12
CA ILE A 65 -12.07 5.55 10.15
C ILE A 65 -13.54 5.61 9.73
N THR A 66 -14.10 6.82 9.63
CA THR A 66 -15.51 7.06 9.25
C THR A 66 -15.69 7.42 7.78
N ASN A 67 -14.59 7.64 7.04
CA ASN A 67 -14.62 7.92 5.62
C ASN A 67 -15.34 6.81 4.83
N PRO A 68 -15.96 7.13 3.68
CA PRO A 68 -16.45 6.10 2.76
C PRO A 68 -15.29 5.21 2.31
N ILE A 69 -15.39 3.90 2.58
CA ILE A 69 -14.38 2.90 2.18
C ILE A 69 -14.96 1.96 1.13
N THR A 70 -14.34 1.92 -0.05
CA THR A 70 -14.74 1.05 -1.16
C THR A 70 -13.70 -0.03 -1.38
N ASP A 71 -14.12 -1.29 -1.40
CA ASP A 71 -13.25 -2.38 -1.86
C ASP A 71 -13.30 -2.42 -3.40
N LEU A 72 -12.16 -2.15 -4.03
CA LEU A 72 -12.01 -2.20 -5.48
C LEU A 72 -12.37 -3.58 -6.06
N HIS A 73 -12.29 -4.67 -5.27
CA HIS A 73 -12.78 -5.97 -5.72
C HIS A 73 -14.31 -5.99 -5.95
N GLU A 74 -15.07 -5.24 -5.16
CA GLU A 74 -16.53 -5.08 -5.35
C GLU A 74 -16.84 -4.34 -6.66
N LEU A 75 -15.90 -3.51 -7.14
CA LEU A 75 -15.99 -2.79 -8.42
C LEU A 75 -15.45 -3.58 -9.62
N GLY A 76 -15.10 -4.87 -9.45
CA GLY A 76 -14.56 -5.69 -10.53
C GLY A 76 -13.08 -5.43 -10.85
N CYS A 77 -12.33 -4.76 -9.97
CA CYS A 77 -10.89 -4.56 -10.16
C CYS A 77 -10.18 -5.91 -10.30
N PRO A 78 -9.36 -6.10 -11.36
CA PRO A 78 -8.52 -7.28 -11.51
C PRO A 78 -7.57 -7.51 -10.32
N ASN A 79 -7.00 -8.71 -10.26
CA ASN A 79 -5.88 -8.97 -9.36
C ASN A 79 -4.61 -8.23 -9.81
N LEU A 80 -3.65 -8.04 -8.90
CA LEU A 80 -2.42 -7.28 -9.18
C LEU A 80 -1.58 -7.89 -10.32
N GLY A 81 -1.63 -9.21 -10.53
CA GLY A 81 -0.92 -9.85 -11.64
C GLY A 81 -1.46 -9.38 -12.99
N LYS A 82 -2.79 -9.44 -13.15
CA LYS A 82 -3.47 -8.96 -14.36
C LYS A 82 -3.29 -7.45 -14.55
N LEU A 83 -3.30 -6.65 -13.49
CA LEU A 83 -3.01 -5.22 -13.60
C LEU A 83 -1.58 -4.96 -14.10
N LYS A 84 -0.59 -5.75 -13.66
CA LYS A 84 0.80 -5.63 -14.14
C LYS A 84 0.92 -5.95 -15.62
N GLU A 85 0.21 -6.97 -16.09
CA GLU A 85 0.13 -7.29 -17.52
C GLU A 85 -0.52 -6.14 -18.31
N MET A 86 -1.69 -5.66 -17.86
CA MET A 86 -2.44 -4.58 -18.50
C MET A 86 -1.62 -3.29 -18.63
N PHE A 87 -0.87 -2.93 -17.59
CA PHE A 87 -0.05 -1.71 -17.55
C PHE A 87 1.42 -1.94 -17.92
N GLN A 88 1.76 -3.13 -18.41
CA GLN A 88 3.13 -3.50 -18.82
C GLN A 88 4.19 -3.18 -17.74
N TYR A 89 3.85 -3.41 -16.48
CA TYR A 89 4.71 -3.14 -15.33
C TYR A 89 5.94 -4.07 -15.35
N LYS A 90 7.13 -3.48 -15.23
CA LYS A 90 8.40 -4.22 -15.37
C LYS A 90 9.03 -4.62 -14.04
N HIS A 91 9.32 -3.66 -13.17
CA HIS A 91 9.84 -3.87 -11.81
C HIS A 91 10.05 -2.51 -11.14
N CYS A 92 10.07 -2.50 -9.81
CA CYS A 92 10.42 -1.31 -9.05
C CYS A 92 11.94 -1.15 -9.02
N TYR A 93 12.45 0.03 -9.33
CA TYR A 93 13.89 0.32 -9.34
C TYR A 93 14.49 0.53 -7.94
N LYS A 94 13.65 0.76 -6.92
CA LYS A 94 14.09 0.94 -5.52
C LYS A 94 14.33 -0.37 -4.78
N HIS A 95 13.80 -1.48 -5.30
CA HIS A 95 13.89 -2.78 -4.67
C HIS A 95 14.96 -3.63 -5.32
N VAL A 96 15.92 -4.11 -4.52
CA VAL A 96 16.96 -5.03 -5.01
C VAL A 96 16.40 -6.44 -5.21
N TYR A 97 15.49 -6.87 -4.33
CA TYR A 97 14.80 -8.16 -4.38
C TYR A 97 13.28 -7.97 -4.32
N ASN A 98 12.52 -8.95 -4.84
CA ASN A 98 11.05 -8.94 -4.84
C ASN A 98 10.44 -7.65 -5.43
N ASN A 99 11.13 -7.05 -6.41
CA ASN A 99 10.78 -5.78 -7.06
C ASN A 99 9.45 -5.81 -7.84
N MET A 100 8.88 -7.00 -8.03
CA MET A 100 7.53 -7.21 -8.54
C MET A 100 6.43 -7.08 -7.47
N ARG A 101 6.75 -6.98 -6.18
CA ARG A 101 5.77 -6.87 -5.09
C ARG A 101 5.83 -5.55 -4.33
N CYS A 102 6.47 -4.53 -4.91
CA CYS A 102 6.50 -3.18 -4.36
C CYS A 102 5.10 -2.68 -3.98
N ALA A 103 4.90 -2.35 -2.70
CA ALA A 103 3.62 -1.88 -2.20
C ALA A 103 3.18 -0.57 -2.88
N LEU A 104 4.09 0.40 -3.03
CA LEU A 104 3.83 1.68 -3.66
C LEU A 104 3.40 1.52 -5.13
N GLU A 105 4.15 0.74 -5.91
CA GLU A 105 3.81 0.51 -7.32
C GLU A 105 2.48 -0.24 -7.46
N ASN A 106 2.20 -1.21 -6.58
CA ASN A 106 0.91 -1.88 -6.56
C ASN A 106 -0.25 -0.89 -6.28
N VAL A 107 -0.05 0.10 -5.40
CA VAL A 107 -1.04 1.15 -5.14
C VAL A 107 -1.22 2.05 -6.36
N HIS A 108 -0.15 2.43 -7.05
CA HIS A 108 -0.26 3.18 -8.31
C HIS A 108 -1.05 2.43 -9.39
N LEU A 109 -0.82 1.12 -9.53
CA LEU A 109 -1.59 0.30 -10.48
C LEU A 109 -3.09 0.28 -10.15
N LEU A 110 -3.44 0.19 -8.86
CA LEU A 110 -4.83 0.25 -8.40
C LEU A 110 -5.45 1.64 -8.64
N CYS A 111 -4.70 2.70 -8.39
CA CYS A 111 -5.13 4.08 -8.65
C CYS A 111 -5.40 4.30 -10.14
N ASN A 112 -4.45 3.92 -11.00
CA ASN A 112 -4.57 4.04 -12.45
C ASN A 112 -5.79 3.28 -12.98
N TRP A 113 -6.01 2.04 -12.51
CA TRP A 113 -7.21 1.28 -12.86
C TRP A 113 -8.48 2.02 -12.44
N ASN A 114 -8.56 2.51 -11.20
CA ASN A 114 -9.73 3.21 -10.69
C ASN A 114 -10.02 4.50 -11.50
N VAL A 115 -9.00 5.29 -11.83
CA VAL A 115 -9.16 6.51 -12.64
C VAL A 115 -9.70 6.18 -14.04
N ILE A 116 -9.13 5.18 -14.71
CA ILE A 116 -9.57 4.78 -16.06
C ILE A 116 -11.01 4.23 -16.01
N SER A 117 -11.31 3.35 -15.05
CA SER A 117 -12.64 2.77 -14.91
C SER A 117 -13.72 3.83 -14.68
N ASN A 118 -13.46 4.81 -13.81
CA ASN A 118 -14.41 5.91 -13.57
C ASN A 118 -14.52 6.86 -14.79
N ALA A 119 -13.44 7.10 -15.54
CA ALA A 119 -13.49 7.89 -16.76
C ALA A 119 -14.34 7.23 -17.85
N VAL A 120 -14.27 5.91 -17.99
CA VAL A 120 -15.10 5.15 -18.95
C VAL A 120 -16.57 5.17 -18.54
N THR A 121 -16.88 5.05 -17.25
CA THR A 121 -18.27 5.11 -16.74
C THR A 121 -18.93 6.47 -16.97
N LEU A 122 -18.17 7.57 -16.90
CA LEU A 122 -18.69 8.93 -17.16
C LEU A 122 -18.88 9.24 -18.66
N GLN A 123 -18.28 8.47 -19.56
CA GLN A 123 -18.46 8.62 -21.02
C GLN A 123 -19.61 7.78 -21.58
N THR A 124 -20.21 6.91 -20.76
CA THR A 124 -21.31 6.01 -21.13
C THR A 124 -22.67 6.44 -20.55
N LEU A 125 -22.72 7.62 -19.92
CA LEU A 125 -23.93 8.33 -19.48
C LEU A 125 -24.12 9.60 -20.33
#